data_AF-A0ABD1G9I2-F1
#
_entry.id   AF-A0ABD1G9I2-F1
#
_cell.length_a   1.000
_cell.length_b   1.000
_cell.length_c   1.000
_cell.angle_alpha   90.00
_cell.angle_beta   90.00
_cell.angle_gamma   90.00
#
_symmetry.space_group_name_H-M   'P 1'
#
loop_
_entity.id
_entity.type
_entity.pdbx_description
1 polymer ?
#
loop_
_entity_poly.entity_id
_entity_poly.type
_entity_poly.pdbx_seq_one_letter_code
_entity_poly.pdbx_strand_id
1 'polypeptide(L)'
;MANNMEDDPEIGSLNVHLSGEPAQAIVMTLGLAEIEVKNNVLAVMSHLYGQKIDNPYEFLHEFCKLCGIQRRPQGLTEKEYRLCTFPFALKGKADTWFMRL
;
A
#
# COMPACT_ATOMS: atom_id res chain seq x y z
N MET A 1 10.85 -31.57 25.28
CA MET A 1 11.41 -30.54 24.38
C MET A 1 10.25 -29.97 23.60
N ALA A 2 9.80 -28.78 23.95
CA ALA A 2 8.69 -28.11 23.27
C ALA A 2 9.24 -27.43 22.01
N ASN A 3 8.78 -27.87 20.84
CA ASN A 3 9.00 -27.14 19.61
C ASN A 3 7.98 -26.00 19.58
N ASN A 4 8.44 -24.79 19.90
CA ASN A 4 7.71 -23.57 19.58
C ASN A 4 7.79 -23.42 18.05
N MET A 5 6.75 -23.88 17.38
CA MET A 5 6.48 -23.55 16.00
C MET A 5 5.99 -22.10 16.03
N GLU A 6 6.89 -21.16 15.74
CA GLU A 6 6.50 -19.77 15.51
C GLU A 6 5.50 -19.78 14.36
N ASP A 7 4.24 -19.46 14.67
CA ASP A 7 3.22 -19.16 13.68
C ASP A 7 3.76 -18.02 12.81
N ASP A 8 4.24 -18.35 11.61
CA ASP A 8 4.46 -17.37 10.57
C ASP A 8 3.11 -16.67 10.34
N PRO A 9 3.02 -15.34 10.49
CA PRO A 9 1.76 -14.66 10.26
C PRO A 9 1.41 -14.87 8.79
N GLU A 10 0.39 -15.67 8.53
CA GLU A 10 -0.23 -15.78 7.21
C GLU A 10 -0.42 -14.35 6.70
N ILE A 11 0.32 -13.99 5.65
CA ILE A 11 0.15 -12.71 4.98
C ILE A 11 -1.25 -12.79 4.36
N GLY A 12 -2.23 -12.28 5.11
CA GLY A 12 -3.64 -12.36 4.73
C GLY A 12 -3.86 -11.76 3.35
N SER A 13 -4.78 -12.37 2.58
CA SER A 13 -5.12 -11.89 1.24
C SER A 13 -5.57 -10.43 1.28
N LEU A 14 -5.04 -9.61 0.36
CA LEU A 14 -5.39 -8.20 0.26
C LEU A 14 -6.72 -8.04 -0.50
N ASN A 15 -7.78 -7.61 0.18
CA ASN A 15 -9.06 -7.24 -0.46
C ASN A 15 -9.17 -5.72 -0.57
N VAL A 16 -9.71 -5.20 -1.68
CA VAL A 16 -9.83 -3.75 -1.95
C VAL A 16 -11.27 -3.41 -2.33
N HIS A 17 -11.88 -2.45 -1.65
CA HIS A 17 -13.22 -1.94 -1.98
C HIS A 17 -13.33 -0.42 -1.79
N LEU A 18 -14.22 0.22 -2.56
CA LEU A 18 -14.48 1.66 -2.48
C LEU A 18 -15.45 1.97 -1.32
N SER A 19 -15.22 3.06 -0.60
CA SER A 19 -16.08 3.52 0.50
C SER A 19 -16.65 4.92 0.25
N GLY A 20 -17.97 5.07 0.47
CA GLY A 20 -18.75 6.31 0.33
C GLY A 20 -19.34 6.56 -1.08
N GLU A 21 -20.42 7.35 -1.17
CA GLU A 21 -20.90 7.94 -2.44
C GLU A 21 -20.88 9.49 -2.38
N PRO A 22 -20.15 10.18 -3.28
CA PRO A 22 -19.13 9.61 -4.17
C PRO A 22 -17.98 8.98 -3.36
N ALA A 23 -17.27 8.00 -3.94
CA ALA A 23 -16.19 7.29 -3.25
C ALA A 23 -15.12 8.29 -2.76
N GLN A 24 -14.93 8.37 -1.44
CA GLN A 24 -13.97 9.28 -0.81
C GLN A 24 -12.73 8.56 -0.30
N ALA A 25 -12.79 7.22 -0.23
CA ALA A 25 -11.69 6.40 0.23
C ALA A 25 -11.69 5.00 -0.41
N ILE A 26 -10.50 4.39 -0.39
CA ILE A 26 -10.29 2.98 -0.70
C ILE A 26 -10.05 2.27 0.63
N VAL A 27 -10.82 1.24 0.93
CA VAL A 27 -10.58 0.39 2.10
C VAL A 27 -9.87 -0.88 1.65
N MET A 28 -8.78 -1.20 2.33
CA MET A 28 -8.05 -2.46 2.16
C MET A 28 -8.24 -3.35 3.36
N THR A 29 -8.38 -4.65 3.15
CA THR A 29 -8.30 -5.64 4.22
C THR A 29 -6.99 -6.40 4.10
N LEU A 30 -6.10 -6.28 5.09
CA LEU A 30 -4.90 -7.13 5.22
C LEU A 30 -5.07 -7.99 6.47
N GLY A 31 -5.39 -9.27 6.30
CA GLY A 31 -5.76 -10.15 7.43
C GLY A 31 -7.05 -9.67 8.12
N LEU A 32 -6.96 -9.27 9.39
CA LEU A 32 -8.09 -8.73 10.17
C LEU A 32 -8.19 -7.19 10.18
N ALA A 33 -7.25 -6.48 9.55
CA ALA A 33 -7.19 -5.02 9.60
C ALA A 33 -7.83 -4.37 8.36
N GLU A 34 -8.81 -3.50 8.58
CA GLU A 34 -9.33 -2.58 7.56
C GLU A 34 -8.53 -1.27 7.55
N ILE A 35 -7.96 -0.91 6.40
CA ILE A 35 -7.15 0.27 6.18
C ILE A 35 -7.89 1.18 5.21
N GLU A 36 -8.40 2.29 5.71
CA GLU A 36 -8.96 3.34 4.86
C GLU A 36 -7.85 4.27 4.34
N VAL A 37 -7.65 4.29 3.03
CA VAL A 37 -6.81 5.27 2.33
C VAL A 37 -7.71 6.30 1.68
N LYS A 38 -7.64 7.53 2.18
CA LYS A 38 -8.44 8.65 1.68
C LYS A 38 -8.00 9.09 0.28
N ASN A 39 -8.92 9.56 -0.54
CA ASN A 39 -8.61 10.00 -1.91
C ASN A 39 -7.63 11.18 -1.97
N ASN A 40 -7.63 12.06 -0.97
CA ASN A 40 -6.68 13.17 -0.90
C ASN A 40 -5.23 12.69 -0.75
N VAL A 41 -5.01 11.54 -0.10
CA VAL A 41 -3.71 10.87 0.02
C VAL A 41 -3.27 10.31 -1.32
N LEU A 42 -4.20 9.66 -2.05
CA LEU A 42 -3.93 9.14 -3.39
C LEU A 42 -3.61 10.25 -4.39
N ALA A 43 -4.27 11.41 -4.26
CA ALA A 43 -4.09 12.55 -5.15
C ALA A 43 -2.70 13.21 -5.05
N VAL A 44 -2.05 13.13 -3.89
CA VAL A 44 -0.68 13.68 -3.68
C VAL A 44 0.40 12.61 -3.78
N MET A 45 0.02 11.36 -4.04
CA MET A 45 0.96 10.25 -4.11
C MET A 45 1.80 10.35 -5.38
N SER A 46 3.12 10.23 -5.24
CA SER A 46 4.00 10.06 -6.40
C SER A 46 3.64 8.76 -7.13
N HIS A 47 3.71 8.77 -8.47
CA HIS A 47 3.36 7.62 -9.29
C HIS A 47 4.56 7.09 -10.09
N LEU A 48 4.71 5.77 -10.12
CA LEU A 48 5.64 5.07 -10.98
C LEU A 48 4.88 4.41 -12.13
N TYR A 49 5.24 4.71 -13.38
CA TYR A 49 4.51 4.22 -14.56
C TYR A 49 5.17 2.99 -15.22
N GLY A 50 6.43 2.70 -14.89
CA GLY A 50 7.23 1.65 -15.53
C GLY A 50 7.78 2.06 -16.89
N GLN A 51 8.12 3.34 -17.07
CA GLN A 51 8.70 3.89 -18.30
C GLN A 51 10.22 4.08 -18.17
N LYS A 52 10.93 4.19 -19.31
CA LYS A 52 12.38 4.42 -19.31
C LYS A 52 12.81 5.76 -18.69
N ILE A 53 11.91 6.74 -18.71
CA ILE A 53 12.12 8.07 -18.13
C ILE A 53 11.90 8.06 -16.62
N ASP A 54 11.24 7.02 -16.08
CA ASP A 54 10.97 6.96 -14.65
C ASP A 54 12.28 6.73 -13.87
N ASN A 55 12.44 7.47 -12.78
CA ASN A 55 13.52 7.28 -11.83
C ASN A 55 12.99 6.48 -10.61
N PRO A 56 13.20 5.15 -10.55
CA PRO A 56 12.62 4.33 -9.49
C PRO A 56 13.19 4.68 -8.10
N TYR A 57 14.43 5.15 -8.01
CA TYR A 57 15.05 5.50 -6.73
C TYR A 57 14.45 6.78 -6.15
N GLU A 58 14.24 7.79 -6.99
CA GLU A 58 13.59 9.05 -6.60
C GLU A 58 12.13 8.81 -6.22
N PHE A 59 11.42 7.99 -7.00
CA PHE A 59 10.06 7.55 -6.66
C PHE A 59 10.01 6.88 -5.27
N LEU A 60 10.89 5.91 -5.00
CA LEU A 60 10.89 5.19 -3.71
C LEU A 60 11.17 6.12 -2.53
N HIS A 61 12.09 7.07 -2.71
CA HIS A 61 12.42 8.06 -1.69
C HIS A 61 11.23 8.97 -1.37
N GLU A 62 10.58 9.53 -2.38
CA GLU A 62 9.41 10.40 -2.18
C GLU A 62 8.19 9.63 -1.65
N PHE A 63 7.97 8.41 -2.14
CA PHE A 63 6.94 7.51 -1.61
C PHE A 63 7.13 7.23 -0.12
N CYS A 64 8.36 6.90 0.30
CA CYS A 64 8.66 6.63 1.71
C CYS A 64 8.46 7.86 2.60
N LYS A 65 8.86 9.05 2.14
CA LYS A 65 8.61 10.31 2.84
C LYS A 65 7.12 10.59 3.00
N LEU A 66 6.34 10.47 1.93
CA LEU A 66 4.89 10.67 1.96
C LEU A 66 4.22 9.73 2.97
N CYS A 67 4.61 8.46 2.99
CA CYS A 67 4.11 7.48 3.96
C CYS A 67 4.51 7.80 5.42
N GLY A 68 5.64 8.47 5.63
CA GLY A 68 6.07 8.91 6.97
C GLY A 68 5.31 10.13 7.49
N ILE A 69 4.81 10.99 6.59
CA ILE A 69 4.06 12.21 6.95
C ILE A 69 2.58 11.90 7.20
N GLN A 70 2.03 10.89 6.53
CA GLN A 70 0.61 10.59 6.60
C GLN A 70 0.22 9.93 7.91
N ARG A 71 -0.93 10.34 8.44
CA ARG A 71 -1.51 9.73 9.64
C ARG A 71 -1.91 8.29 9.30
N ARG A 72 -1.20 7.34 9.89
CA ARG A 72 -1.46 5.91 9.73
C ARG A 72 -2.70 5.48 10.53
N PRO A 73 -3.44 4.47 10.06
CA PRO A 73 -4.45 3.79 10.88
C PRO A 73 -3.83 3.23 12.17
N GLN A 74 -4.63 3.16 13.24
CA GLN A 74 -4.19 2.52 14.48
C GLN A 74 -3.95 1.02 14.23
N GLY A 75 -2.91 0.47 14.85
CA GLY A 75 -2.56 -0.94 14.71
C GLY A 75 -1.67 -1.26 13.51
N LEU A 76 -1.42 -0.31 12.60
CA LEU A 76 -0.45 -0.50 11.51
C LEU A 76 0.92 0.10 11.85
N THR A 77 1.96 -0.71 11.67
CA THR A 77 3.33 -0.21 11.60
C THR A 77 3.53 0.60 10.32
N GLU A 78 4.56 1.44 10.31
CA GLU A 78 4.93 2.20 9.11
C GLU A 78 5.30 1.29 7.93
N LYS A 79 5.92 0.13 8.23
CA LYS A 79 6.29 -0.86 7.23
C LYS A 79 5.05 -1.46 6.56
N GLU A 80 4.07 -1.90 7.35
CA GLU A 80 2.81 -2.45 6.83
C GLU A 80 2.04 -1.41 6.04
N TYR A 81 1.98 -0.17 6.52
CA TYR A 81 1.32 0.92 5.80
C TYR A 81 1.93 1.12 4.42
N ARG A 82 3.27 1.20 4.33
CA ARG A 82 3.98 1.32 3.05
C ARG A 82 3.67 0.14 2.12
N LEU A 83 3.66 -1.09 2.64
CA LEU A 83 3.38 -2.27 1.84
C LEU A 83 1.95 -2.25 1.28
N CYS A 84 0.96 -1.86 2.09
CA CYS A 84 -0.42 -1.77 1.66
C CYS A 84 -0.67 -0.64 0.67
N THR A 85 0.00 0.52 0.82
CA THR A 85 -0.21 1.67 -0.07
C THR A 85 0.62 1.62 -1.35
N PHE A 86 1.71 0.86 -1.39
CA PHE A 86 2.62 0.76 -2.54
C PHE A 86 1.92 0.43 -3.87
N PRO A 87 0.97 -0.53 -3.95
CA PRO A 87 0.28 -0.84 -5.20
C PRO A 87 -0.44 0.38 -5.81
N PHE A 88 -0.98 1.28 -4.99
CA PHE A 88 -1.69 2.47 -5.47
C PHE A 88 -0.75 3.54 -6.05
N ALA A 89 0.51 3.51 -5.65
CA ALA A 89 1.56 4.35 -6.19
C ALA A 89 2.04 3.85 -7.57
N LEU A 90 1.70 2.62 -7.97
CA LEU A 90 2.03 2.09 -9.29
C LEU A 90 0.93 2.41 -10.30
N LYS A 91 1.35 2.71 -11.54
CA LYS A 91 0.47 2.96 -12.69
C LYS A 91 1.04 2.27 -13.93
N GLY A 92 0.21 2.15 -14.97
CA GLY A 92 0.63 1.69 -16.29
C GLY A 92 1.35 0.33 -16.27
N LYS A 93 2.59 0.30 -16.78
CA LYS A 93 3.37 -0.94 -16.86
C LYS A 93 3.84 -1.42 -15.50
N ALA A 94 4.11 -0.51 -14.56
CA ALA A 94 4.52 -0.89 -13.21
C ALA A 94 3.39 -1.59 -12.46
N ASP A 95 2.16 -1.09 -12.57
CA ASP A 95 0.98 -1.74 -11.99
C ASP A 95 0.72 -3.11 -12.64
N THR A 96 0.78 -3.18 -13.98
CA THR A 96 0.65 -4.45 -14.71
C THR A 96 1.72 -5.48 -14.30
N TRP A 97 2.94 -5.04 -14.03
CA TRP A 97 4.01 -5.91 -13.55
C TRP A 97 3.72 -6.42 -12.13
N PHE A 98 3.30 -5.54 -11.23
CA PHE A 98 3.01 -5.89 -9.85
C PHE A 98 1.86 -6.89 -9.72
N MET A 99 0.80 -6.74 -10.53
CA MET A 99 -0.34 -7.67 -10.56
C MET A 99 -0.02 -9.04 -11.16
N ARG A 100 1.20 -9.25 -11.68
CA ARG A 100 1.67 -10.53 -12.24
C ARG A 100 2.72 -11.23 -11.37
N LEU A 101 3.08 -10.62 -10.23
CA LEU A 101 3.88 -11.26 -9.20
C LEU A 101 3.04 -12.28 -8.44
#